data_AF-A0A934BV26-F1
#
_entry.id   AF-A0A934BV26-F1
#
_cell.length_a   1.000
_cell.length_b   1.000
_cell.length_c   1.000
_cell.angle_alpha   90.00
_cell.angle_beta   90.00
_cell.angle_gamma   90.00
#
_symmetry.space_group_name_H-M   'P 1'
#
loop_
_entity.id
_entity.type
_entity.pdbx_description
1 polymer ?
#
loop_
_entity_poly.entity_id
_entity_poly.type
_entity_poly.pdbx_seq_one_letter_code
_entity_poly.pdbx_strand_id
1 'polypeptide(L)' 'MRYVEFRDAIQKALRQRPEGLTWAELRDRLALPYDRPCPTWIRQLEKEIGLARVPGRARSLVWRVPAGRRREVDVGRR' A
#
# COMPACT_ATOMS: atom_id res chain seq x y z
N MET A 1 3.63 13.84 7.25
CA MET A 1 3.86 12.86 6.16
C MET A 1 3.14 13.33 4.90
N ARG A 2 3.82 13.31 3.75
CA ARG A 2 3.25 13.63 2.44
C ARG A 2 2.63 12.38 1.80
N TYR A 3 1.73 12.58 0.82
CA TYR A 3 1.11 11.46 0.09
C TYR A 3 2.15 10.51 -0.52
N VAL A 4 3.23 11.04 -1.13
CA VAL A 4 4.28 10.22 -1.75
C VAL A 4 4.99 9.33 -0.73
N GLU A 5 5.31 9.85 0.46
CA GLU A 5 5.94 9.08 1.55
C GLU A 5 5.00 7.98 2.06
N PHE A 6 3.71 8.32 2.20
CA PHE A 6 2.69 7.37 2.60
C PHE A 6 2.53 6.24 1.55
N ARG A 7 2.41 6.60 0.26
CA ARG A 7 2.28 5.63 -0.84
C ARG A 7 3.46 4.67 -0.88
N ASP A 8 4.68 5.20 -0.86
CA ASP A 8 5.89 4.40 -1.03
C ASP A 8 6.09 3.47 0.19
N ALA A 9 5.78 3.94 1.41
CA ALA A 9 5.81 3.12 2.61
C ALA A 9 4.78 1.97 2.58
N ILE A 10 3.53 2.27 2.23
CA ILE A 10 2.46 1.27 2.09
C ILE A 10 2.81 0.25 1.00
N GLN A 11 3.26 0.72 -0.17
CA GLN A 11 3.64 -0.16 -1.28
C GLN A 11 4.79 -1.08 -0.89
N LYS A 12 5.83 -0.56 -0.22
CA LYS A 12 6.97 -1.38 0.24
C LYS A 12 6.51 -2.43 1.26
N ALA A 13 5.69 -2.05 2.23
CA ALA A 13 5.18 -2.98 3.25
C ALA A 13 4.32 -4.10 2.63
N LEU A 14 3.41 -3.76 1.72
CA LEU A 14 2.53 -4.72 1.07
C LEU A 14 3.27 -5.61 0.05
N ARG A 15 4.34 -5.13 -0.59
CA ARG A 15 5.20 -5.98 -1.45
C ARG A 15 5.98 -7.03 -0.67
N GLN A 16 6.34 -6.75 0.59
CA GLN A 16 7.03 -7.71 1.45
C GLN A 16 6.09 -8.81 1.99
N ARG A 17 4.78 -8.58 1.94
CA ARG A 17 3.75 -9.50 2.42
C ARG A 17 2.66 -9.71 1.37
N PRO A 18 2.86 -10.64 0.42
CA PRO A 18 1.88 -10.96 -0.62
C PRO A 18 0.52 -11.38 -0.06
N GLU A 19 0.49 -11.93 1.15
CA GLU A 19 -0.73 -12.26 1.90
C GLU A 19 -1.60 -11.03 2.23
N GLY A 20 -1.02 -9.84 2.16
CA GLY A 20 -1.64 -8.56 2.49
C GLY A 20 -1.57 -8.25 3.99
N LEU A 21 -1.86 -7.00 4.31
CA LEU A 21 -1.91 -6.49 5.68
C LEU A 21 -3.19 -5.70 5.91
N THR A 22 -3.75 -5.77 7.10
CA THR A 22 -4.82 -4.87 7.53
C THR A 22 -4.31 -3.45 7.75
N TRP A 23 -5.22 -2.47 7.79
CA TRP A 23 -4.85 -1.09 8.13
C TRP A 23 -4.16 -0.99 9.50
N ALA A 24 -4.63 -1.74 10.51
CA ALA A 24 -4.03 -1.74 11.83
C ALA A 24 -2.58 -2.23 11.77
N GLU A 25 -2.33 -3.35 11.10
CA GLU A 25 -0.97 -3.87 10.94
C GLU A 25 -0.05 -2.92 10.15
N LEU A 26 -0.58 -2.25 9.11
CA LEU A 26 0.17 -1.23 8.37
C LEU A 26 0.50 -0.02 9.24
N ARG A 27 -0.48 0.48 10.00
CA ARG A 27 -0.31 1.62 10.91
C ARG A 27 0.74 1.31 11.96
N ASP A 28 0.64 0.15 12.61
CA ASP A 28 1.52 -0.24 13.69
C ASP A 28 2.94 -0.52 13.16
N ARG A 29 3.08 -1.19 12.01
CA ARG A 29 4.38 -1.48 11.39
C ARG A 29 5.10 -0.23 10.86
N LEU A 30 4.35 0.72 10.31
CA LEU A 30 4.90 1.94 9.72
C LEU A 30 4.90 3.13 10.70
N ALA A 31 4.49 2.91 11.96
CA ALA A 31 4.33 3.93 12.98
C ALA A 31 3.57 5.17 12.46
N LEU A 32 2.46 4.94 11.74
CA LEU A 32 1.70 6.02 11.12
C LEU A 32 0.99 6.86 12.20
N PRO A 33 1.04 8.20 12.12
CA PRO A 33 0.44 9.09 13.13
C PRO A 33 -1.09 9.23 12.97
N TYR A 34 -1.74 8.33 12.23
CA TYR A 34 -3.15 8.44 11.85
C TYR A 34 -3.94 7.25 12.37
N ASP A 35 -5.06 7.50 13.04
CA ASP A 35 -5.96 6.43 13.49
C ASP A 35 -6.71 5.77 12.33
N ARG A 36 -7.07 6.55 11.31
CA ARG A 36 -7.83 6.10 10.14
C ARG A 36 -7.13 6.52 8.84
N PRO A 37 -7.22 5.70 7.78
CA PRO A 37 -6.63 6.06 6.51
C PRO A 37 -7.46 7.15 5.82
N CYS A 38 -6.79 8.15 5.23
CA CYS A 38 -7.46 9.23 4.53
C CYS A 38 -8.14 8.71 3.23
N PRO A 39 -9.47 8.86 3.05
CA PRO A 39 -10.18 8.30 1.90
C PRO A 39 -9.65 8.75 0.55
N THR A 40 -9.21 10.02 0.44
CA THR A 40 -8.63 10.58 -0.79
C THR A 40 -7.33 9.86 -1.16
N TRP A 41 -6.47 9.59 -0.16
CA TRP A 41 -5.21 8.88 -0.40
C TRP A 41 -5.46 7.42 -0.75
N ILE A 42 -6.43 6.75 -0.11
CA ILE A 42 -6.80 5.37 -0.45
C ILE A 42 -7.22 5.28 -1.91
N ARG A 43 -8.14 6.15 -2.36
CA ARG A 43 -8.59 6.19 -3.75
C ARG A 43 -7.43 6.43 -4.72
N GLN A 44 -6.46 7.26 -4.33
CA GLN A 44 -5.28 7.50 -5.14
C GLN A 44 -4.36 6.26 -5.19
N LEU A 45 -4.17 5.55 -4.07
CA LEU A 45 -3.42 4.27 -4.04
C LEU A 45 -4.07 3.18 -4.88
N GLU A 46 -5.40 3.08 -4.84
CA GLU A 46 -6.16 2.13 -5.68
C GLU A 46 -5.88 2.37 -7.16
N LYS A 47 -5.80 3.64 -7.58
CA LYS A 47 -5.49 4.03 -8.96
C LYS A 47 -4.02 3.89 -9.34
N GLU A 48 -3.11 4.35 -8.48
CA GLU A 48 -1.67 4.46 -8.81
C GLU A 48 -0.91 3.14 -8.66
N ILE A 49 -1.14 2.43 -7.55
CA ILE A 49 -0.37 1.22 -7.21
C ILE A 49 -1.23 -0.05 -7.27
N GLY A 50 -2.48 0.07 -7.71
CA GLY A 50 -3.42 -1.05 -7.80
C GLY A 50 -3.80 -1.61 -6.44
N LEU A 51 -3.82 -0.78 -5.38
CA LEU A 51 -4.18 -1.23 -4.05
C LEU A 51 -5.57 -1.90 -4.09
N ALA A 52 -5.64 -3.13 -3.62
CA ALA A 52 -6.87 -3.90 -3.48
C ALA A 52 -7.20 -4.05 -1.99
N ARG A 53 -8.46 -3.81 -1.63
CA ARG A 53 -8.99 -4.04 -0.28
C ARG A 53 -9.94 -5.23 -0.36
N VAL A 54 -9.52 -6.36 0.20
CA VAL A 54 -10.30 -7.59 0.22
C VAL A 54 -10.79 -7.89 1.63
N PRO A 55 -11.97 -8.51 1.80
CA PRO A 55 -12.38 -9.02 3.10
C PRO A 55 -11.31 -9.95 3.69
N GLY A 56 -10.87 -9.66 4.90
CA GLY A 56 -9.85 -10.43 5.61
C GLY A 56 -10.43 -11.45 6.57
N ARG A 57 -9.60 -11.93 7.50
CA ARG A 57 -10.11 -12.66 8.68
C ARG A 57 -10.95 -11.69 9.52
N ALA A 58 -12.16 -12.13 9.89
CA ALA A 58 -13.15 -11.36 10.64
C ALA A 58 -13.63 -10.08 9.91
N ARG A 59 -13.83 -8.97 10.65
CA ARG A 59 -14.40 -7.71 10.14
C ARG A 59 -13.37 -6.75 9.53
N SER A 60 -12.12 -7.18 9.36
CA SER A 60 -11.03 -6.34 8.88
C SER A 60 -10.85 -6.45 7.37
N LEU A 61 -10.60 -5.33 6.70
CA LEU A 61 -10.16 -5.33 5.30
C LEU A 61 -8.65 -5.57 5.24
N VAL A 62 -8.25 -6.56 4.45
CA VAL A 62 -6.85 -6.83 4.12
C VAL A 62 -6.49 -6.07 2.86
N TRP A 63 -5.42 -5.31 2.94
CA TRP A 63 -4.89 -4.49 1.88
C TRP A 63 -3.79 -5.28 1.18
N ARG A 64 -3.84 -5.31 -0.15
CA ARG A 64 -2.88 -6.00 -1.00
C ARG A 64 -2.52 -5.09 -2.16
N VAL A 65 -1.28 -5.16 -2.59
CA VAL A 65 -0.91 -4.65 -3.91
C VAL A 65 -0.62 -5.86 -4.78
N PRO A 66 -1.08 -5.89 -6.04
CA PRO A 66 -0.58 -6.88 -6.97
C PRO A 66 0.95 -6.78 -6.98
N ALA A 67 1.62 -7.91 -7.16
CA ALA A 67 3.03 -7.92 -7.53
C ALA A 67 3.14 -7.36 -8.96
N GLY A 68 2.85 -6.06 -9.11
CA GLY A 68 2.88 -5.35 -10.37
C GLY A 68 4.29 -5.45 -10.90
N ARG A 69 4.40 -6.06 -12.09
CA ARG A 69 5.62 -6.17 -12.89
C ARG A 69 6.42 -4.89 -12.71
N ARG A 70 7.71 -5.02 -12.39
CA ARG A 70 8.65 -3.92 -12.56
C ARG A 70 8.36 -3.34 -13.94
N ARG A 71 7.79 -2.13 -14.02
CA ARG A 71 8.20 -1.24 -15.10
C ARG A 71 9.59 -0.82 -14.67
N GLU A 72 10.52 -1.72 -14.95
CA GLU A 72 11.90 -1.39 -15.20
C GLU A 72 11.83 -0.35 -16.30
N VAL A 73 11.81 0.92 -15.90
CA VAL A 73 12.32 1.97 -16.76
C VAL A 73 13.79 1.61 -16.89
N ASP A 74 14.08 0.85 -17.93
CA ASP A 74 15.38 0.83 -18.58
C ASP A 74 15.70 2.29 -18.87
N VAL A 75 16.39 2.95 -17.92
CA VAL A 75 17.06 4.20 -18.19
C VAL A 75 18.24 3.79 -19.05
N GLY A 76 17.98 3.79 -20.35
CA GLY A 76 18.92 3.35 -21.36
C GLY A 76 20.25 4.10 -21.28
N ARG A 77 21.29 3.35 -21.65
CA ARG A 77 22.46 3.79 -22.41
C ARG A 77 23.01 5.18 -22.09
N ARG A 78 24.20 5.20 -21.51
CA ARG A 78 25.39 5.76 -22.15
C ARG A 78 26.64 5.06 -21.65
#